data_AF-A0A535KM10-F1
#
_entry.id   AF-A0A535KM10-F1
#
_cell.length_a   1.000
_cell.length_b   1.000
_cell.length_c   1.000
_cell.angle_alpha   90.00
_cell.angle_beta   90.00
_cell.angle_gamma   90.00
#
_symmetry.space_group_name_H-M   'P 1'
#
loop_
_entity.id
_entity.type
_entity.pdbx_description
1 polymer ?
#
loop_
_entity_poly.entity_id
_entity_poly.type
_entity_poly.pdbx_seq_one_letter_code
_entity_poly.pdbx_strand_id
1 'polypeptide(L)'
;MSVIAGALIEPPAAAAPAAAEETVQKTGRVPATLSAAKTAIDTLLVERHADEIDITDRAGVRASIARLTDEHIKASGLVINRLDYGHLVDALLDEVLGLGPLQPLLEDSGISEIMVNKPSQIYVERHGRVSLSPMIFESDAQLRQVIDRIVSTVGRRVDESSPMCDARLRDGSRVNVVLPPLAIDGPCMTIRKFSREKLRPEDLLATGTATADVLKYLRAAVRSRLSILVSGGTSSGKTTLLNILSGYIPTDERIVTVEDSAELQLRQEHVIRLESRPPNVEGTGAIAIRDLVRNALRMRPDRIIVGECRGGEALDMLQAMNTGHEGSMSTVHANSPYDAFGRLETMVLMAGADLPARAIQKQIASAIDLVVQVERVRGGQRKIVSVVEITGLTNGEMQYQELFQFKQSGVDPEGNAIGVHTSTGHRSIHMDHFDERGEALQTSIFEPAVALV
;
A
#
# COMPACT_ATOMS: atom_id res chain seq x y z
N MET A 1 -22.89 -79.35 -16.80
CA MET A 1 -24.15 -78.58 -16.98
C MET A 1 -24.15 -77.56 -15.84
N SER A 2 -23.91 -76.26 -16.04
CA SER A 2 -24.68 -75.26 -16.83
C SER A 2 -26.12 -75.12 -16.29
N VAL A 3 -26.73 -73.96 -16.05
CA VAL A 3 -26.34 -72.51 -16.12
C VAL A 3 -27.00 -71.84 -14.86
N ILE A 4 -26.94 -70.54 -14.50
CA ILE A 4 -26.55 -69.25 -15.10
C ILE A 4 -25.74 -68.45 -14.03
N ALA A 5 -24.90 -67.48 -14.43
CA ALA A 5 -24.36 -66.44 -13.54
C ALA A 5 -24.98 -65.07 -13.89
N GLY A 6 -25.39 -64.29 -12.88
CA GLY A 6 -25.99 -62.97 -13.08
C GLY A 6 -24.97 -61.92 -13.51
N ALA A 7 -25.35 -61.07 -14.48
CA ALA A 7 -24.50 -59.99 -14.95
C ALA A 7 -24.36 -58.88 -13.89
N LEU A 8 -23.13 -58.49 -13.58
CA LEU A 8 -22.83 -57.24 -12.89
C LEU A 8 -22.90 -56.10 -13.92
N ILE A 9 -23.68 -55.08 -13.62
CA ILE A 9 -23.72 -53.84 -14.42
C ILE A 9 -22.62 -52.93 -13.89
N GLU A 10 -21.60 -52.68 -14.71
CA GLU A 10 -20.57 -51.68 -14.41
C GLU A 10 -21.18 -50.26 -14.46
N PRO A 11 -20.76 -49.34 -13.56
CA PRO A 11 -21.18 -47.94 -13.64
C PRO A 11 -20.59 -47.30 -14.90
N PRO A 12 -21.30 -46.38 -15.57
CA PRO A 12 -20.80 -45.72 -16.77
C PRO A 12 -19.54 -44.92 -16.46
N ALA A 13 -18.51 -45.09 -17.29
CA ALA A 13 -17.26 -44.34 -17.20
C ALA A 13 -17.55 -42.83 -17.22
N ALA A 14 -16.91 -42.08 -16.31
CA ALA A 14 -17.05 -40.63 -16.24
C ALA A 14 -16.68 -40.01 -17.60
N ALA A 15 -17.61 -39.25 -18.18
CA ALA A 15 -17.36 -38.53 -19.41
C ALA A 15 -16.16 -37.59 -19.19
N ALA A 16 -15.15 -37.70 -20.07
CA ALA A 16 -14.03 -36.77 -20.07
C ALA A 16 -14.57 -35.33 -20.17
N PRO A 17 -14.02 -34.36 -19.41
CA PRO A 17 -14.44 -32.98 -19.54
C PRO A 17 -14.23 -32.55 -20.99
N ALA A 18 -15.29 -31.99 -21.60
CA ALA A 18 -15.22 -31.45 -22.95
C ALA A 18 -14.03 -30.49 -23.02
N ALA A 19 -13.22 -30.60 -24.07
CA ALA A 19 -12.04 -29.77 -24.25
C ALA A 19 -12.45 -28.29 -24.16
N ALA A 20 -12.06 -27.63 -23.08
CA ALA A 20 -12.15 -26.19 -22.98
C ALA A 20 -11.29 -25.64 -24.12
N GLU A 21 -11.88 -24.81 -24.98
CA GLU A 21 -11.13 -24.11 -26.02
C GLU A 21 -10.05 -23.27 -25.34
N GLU A 22 -8.79 -23.70 -25.46
CA GLU A 22 -7.64 -22.93 -25.00
C GLU A 22 -7.58 -21.63 -25.80
N THR A 23 -8.22 -20.59 -25.27
CA THR A 23 -7.98 -19.20 -25.65
C THR A 23 -6.58 -18.87 -25.19
N VAL A 24 -5.60 -19.24 -26.01
CA VAL A 24 -4.17 -18.93 -25.81
C VAL A 24 -4.01 -17.41 -25.78
N GLN A 25 -4.01 -16.86 -24.56
CA GLN A 25 -3.61 -15.49 -24.31
C GLN A 25 -2.13 -15.35 -24.68
N LYS A 26 -1.87 -14.79 -25.86
CA LYS A 26 -0.52 -14.51 -26.35
C LYS A 26 0.12 -13.38 -25.54
N THR A 27 0.72 -13.71 -24.40
CA THR A 27 1.49 -12.77 -23.59
C THR A 27 2.94 -13.22 -23.41
N GLY A 28 3.87 -12.45 -23.97
CA GLY A 28 5.12 -12.14 -23.27
C GLY A 28 6.35 -13.05 -23.45
N ARG A 29 6.34 -14.10 -24.27
CA ARG A 29 7.58 -14.85 -24.57
C ARG A 29 8.23 -14.36 -25.86
N VAL A 30 9.25 -13.50 -25.71
CA VAL A 30 10.13 -13.09 -26.82
C VAL A 30 10.80 -14.36 -27.41
N PRO A 31 10.72 -14.60 -28.73
CA PRO A 31 11.44 -15.69 -29.39
C PRO A 31 12.93 -15.73 -29.00
N ALA A 32 13.49 -16.92 -28.82
CA ALA A 32 14.88 -17.09 -28.36
C ALA A 32 15.92 -16.36 -29.25
N THR A 33 15.64 -16.25 -30.56
CA THR A 33 16.42 -15.46 -31.52
C THR A 33 16.40 -13.96 -31.25
N LEU A 34 15.27 -13.41 -30.79
CA LEU A 34 15.13 -12.00 -30.44
C LEU A 34 15.76 -11.68 -29.08
N SER A 35 15.73 -12.62 -28.12
CA SER A 35 16.49 -12.49 -26.88
C SER A 35 18.00 -12.46 -27.15
N ALA A 36 18.51 -13.34 -28.02
CA ALA A 36 19.93 -13.35 -28.39
C ALA A 36 20.35 -12.08 -29.15
N ALA A 37 19.50 -11.58 -30.06
CA ALA A 37 19.72 -10.32 -30.75
C ALA A 37 19.76 -9.13 -29.78
N LYS A 38 18.84 -9.09 -28.79
CA LYS A 38 18.82 -8.07 -27.73
C LYS A 38 20.15 -8.03 -26.96
N THR A 39 20.56 -9.14 -26.35
CA THR A 39 21.81 -9.21 -25.57
C THR A 39 23.03 -8.79 -26.41
N ALA A 40 23.09 -9.16 -27.69
CA ALA A 40 24.17 -8.74 -28.58
C ALA A 40 24.16 -7.23 -28.89
N ILE A 41 22.99 -6.60 -29.01
CA ILE A 41 22.85 -5.15 -29.21
C ILE A 41 23.18 -4.39 -27.92
N ASP A 42 22.78 -4.90 -26.75
CA ASP A 42 23.14 -4.33 -25.44
C ASP A 42 24.67 -4.37 -25.21
N THR A 43 25.35 -5.48 -25.57
CA THR A 43 26.82 -5.54 -25.54
C THR A 43 27.45 -4.46 -26.43
N LEU A 44 26.95 -4.28 -27.66
CA LEU A 44 27.44 -3.25 -28.58
C LEU A 44 27.17 -1.82 -28.08
N LEU A 45 26.05 -1.57 -27.39
CA LEU A 45 25.74 -0.30 -26.76
C LEU A 45 26.73 0.04 -25.64
N VAL A 46 27.01 -0.92 -24.76
CA VAL A 46 27.97 -0.76 -23.66
C VAL A 46 29.40 -0.59 -24.20
N GLU A 47 29.83 -1.40 -25.17
CA GLU A 47 31.19 -1.35 -25.72
C GLU A 47 31.49 -0.07 -26.52
N ARG A 48 30.50 0.51 -27.20
CA ARG A 48 30.73 1.63 -28.13
C ARG A 48 30.31 3.00 -27.62
N HIS A 49 29.36 3.10 -26.70
CA HIS A 49 28.73 4.37 -26.34
C HIS A 49 28.55 4.61 -24.84
N ALA A 50 29.23 3.87 -23.95
CA ALA A 50 29.16 4.08 -22.49
C ALA A 50 29.42 5.55 -22.07
N ASP A 51 30.30 6.26 -22.78
CA ASP A 51 30.68 7.65 -22.49
C ASP A 51 29.91 8.70 -23.32
N GLU A 52 29.08 8.28 -24.29
CA GLU A 52 28.39 9.18 -25.25
C GLU A 52 26.86 9.25 -25.06
N ILE A 53 26.27 8.37 -24.26
CA ILE A 53 24.82 8.34 -24.01
C ILE A 53 24.44 9.48 -23.06
N ASP A 54 24.02 10.62 -23.62
CA ASP A 54 23.29 11.63 -22.86
C ASP A 54 21.91 11.06 -22.47
N ILE A 55 21.83 10.59 -21.22
CA ILE A 55 20.61 10.05 -20.61
C ILE A 55 19.44 11.04 -20.54
N THR A 56 19.66 12.33 -20.84
CA THR A 56 18.61 13.34 -20.95
C THR A 56 18.01 13.46 -22.35
N ASP A 57 18.72 13.03 -23.41
CA ASP A 57 18.20 12.99 -24.79
C ASP A 57 17.61 11.63 -25.17
N ARG A 58 16.37 11.37 -24.70
CA ARG A 58 15.63 10.15 -25.08
C ARG A 58 15.40 10.02 -26.59
N ALA A 59 15.43 11.11 -27.36
CA ALA A 59 15.24 11.06 -28.81
C ALA A 59 16.52 10.63 -29.54
N GLY A 60 17.67 11.23 -29.20
CA GLY A 60 18.99 10.86 -29.71
C GLY A 60 19.35 9.41 -29.36
N VAL A 61 19.15 9.00 -28.10
CA VAL A 61 19.42 7.63 -27.67
C VAL A 61 18.53 6.61 -28.39
N ARG A 62 17.23 6.89 -28.58
CA ARG A 62 16.35 6.04 -29.39
C ARG A 62 16.84 5.91 -30.84
N ALA A 63 17.33 6.99 -31.44
CA ALA A 63 17.89 6.98 -32.79
C ALA A 63 19.20 6.20 -32.89
N SER A 64 20.06 6.23 -31.87
CA SER A 64 21.27 5.42 -31.79
C SER A 64 20.97 3.93 -31.60
N ILE A 65 20.04 3.59 -30.71
CA ILE A 65 19.57 2.21 -30.51
C ILE A 65 19.00 1.64 -31.81
N ALA A 66 18.06 2.35 -32.46
CA ALA A 66 17.48 1.90 -33.72
C ALA A 66 18.53 1.66 -34.82
N ARG A 67 19.58 2.49 -34.87
CA ARG A 67 20.70 2.34 -35.82
C ARG A 67 21.53 1.08 -35.55
N LEU A 68 21.87 0.82 -34.29
CA LEU A 68 22.61 -0.39 -33.89
C LEU A 68 21.76 -1.66 -34.09
N THR A 69 20.45 -1.60 -33.82
CA THR A 69 19.51 -2.68 -34.13
C THR A 69 19.47 -2.96 -35.63
N ASP A 70 19.40 -1.92 -36.48
CA ASP A 70 19.47 -2.04 -37.94
C ASP A 70 20.79 -2.65 -38.43
N GLU A 71 21.92 -2.22 -37.87
CA GLU A 71 23.25 -2.79 -38.18
C GLU A 71 23.33 -4.27 -37.79
N HIS A 72 22.88 -4.62 -36.58
CA HIS A 72 22.89 -6.00 -36.09
C HIS A 72 21.98 -6.90 -36.92
N ILE A 73 20.76 -6.46 -37.26
CA ILE A 73 19.81 -7.21 -38.11
C ILE A 73 20.43 -7.47 -39.49
N LYS A 74 21.07 -6.47 -40.11
CA LYS A 74 21.75 -6.62 -41.41
C LYS A 74 22.94 -7.58 -41.33
N ALA A 75 23.74 -7.52 -40.27
CA ALA A 75 24.92 -8.36 -40.10
C ALA A 75 24.58 -9.83 -39.75
N SER A 76 23.51 -10.06 -38.98
CA SER A 76 23.06 -11.39 -38.56
C SER A 76 22.11 -12.07 -39.56
N GLY A 77 21.56 -11.33 -40.53
CA GLY A 77 20.55 -11.83 -41.46
C GLY A 77 19.19 -12.11 -40.81
N LEU A 78 18.92 -11.52 -39.64
CA LEU A 78 17.69 -11.76 -38.88
C LEU A 78 16.46 -11.24 -39.64
N VAL A 79 15.42 -12.06 -39.76
CA VAL A 79 14.13 -11.61 -40.32
C VAL A 79 13.18 -11.30 -39.16
N ILE A 80 12.88 -10.01 -38.98
CA ILE A 80 12.00 -9.47 -37.94
C ILE A 80 10.85 -8.70 -38.59
N ASN A 81 9.64 -8.80 -38.03
CA ASN A 81 8.52 -7.98 -38.48
C ASN A 81 8.53 -6.60 -37.80
N ARG A 82 7.75 -5.64 -38.33
CA ARG A 82 7.75 -4.25 -37.85
C ARG A 82 7.28 -4.09 -36.39
N LEU A 83 6.45 -5.00 -35.89
CA LEU A 83 5.90 -4.96 -34.53
C LEU A 83 6.94 -5.47 -33.52
N ASP A 84 7.58 -6.60 -33.82
CA ASP A 84 8.67 -7.15 -33.00
C ASP A 84 9.91 -6.23 -33.01
N TYR A 85 10.19 -5.54 -34.13
CA TYR A 85 11.23 -4.50 -34.20
C TYR A 85 10.92 -3.33 -33.25
N GLY A 86 9.66 -2.87 -33.23
CA GLY A 86 9.21 -1.84 -32.29
C GLY A 86 9.45 -2.27 -30.85
N HIS A 87 8.96 -3.46 -30.48
CA HIS A 87 9.16 -4.03 -29.14
C HIS A 87 10.65 -4.20 -28.77
N LEU A 88 11.51 -4.60 -29.71
CA LEU A 88 12.95 -4.72 -29.46
C LEU A 88 13.61 -3.36 -29.19
N VAL A 89 13.30 -2.34 -30.00
CA VAL A 89 13.83 -0.98 -29.81
C VAL A 89 13.30 -0.34 -28.53
N ASP A 90 12.02 -0.55 -28.18
CA ASP A 90 11.44 -0.06 -26.93
C ASP A 90 12.07 -0.77 -25.71
N ALA A 91 12.25 -2.10 -25.75
CA ALA A 91 12.91 -2.85 -24.69
C ALA A 91 14.37 -2.42 -24.46
N LEU A 92 15.15 -2.21 -25.54
CA LEU A 92 16.52 -1.68 -25.47
C LEU A 92 16.53 -0.23 -24.94
N LEU A 93 15.56 0.61 -25.33
CA LEU A 93 15.46 1.98 -24.85
C LEU A 93 15.15 2.04 -23.34
N ASP A 94 14.32 1.12 -22.85
CA ASP A 94 14.01 1.02 -21.43
C ASP A 94 15.09 0.26 -20.63
N GLU A 95 15.96 -0.49 -21.30
CA GLU A 95 17.20 -1.02 -20.71
C GLU A 95 18.26 0.07 -20.52
N VAL A 96 18.45 0.94 -21.51
CA VAL A 96 19.45 2.03 -21.48
C VAL A 96 18.98 3.23 -20.63
N LEU A 97 17.72 3.65 -20.75
CA LEU A 97 17.18 4.86 -20.08
C LEU A 97 16.11 4.60 -19.02
N GLY A 98 15.53 3.40 -18.99
CA GLY A 98 14.45 3.03 -18.08
C GLY A 98 14.91 2.12 -16.95
N LEU A 99 14.00 1.28 -16.49
CA LEU A 99 14.21 0.31 -15.40
C LEU A 99 14.25 -1.14 -15.91
N GLY A 100 14.54 -1.34 -17.20
CA GLY A 100 14.68 -2.63 -17.85
C GLY A 100 13.45 -3.53 -17.65
N PRO A 101 13.61 -4.79 -17.22
CA PRO A 101 12.51 -5.75 -16.98
C PRO A 101 11.39 -5.26 -16.04
N LEU A 102 11.63 -4.22 -15.24
CA LEU A 102 10.62 -3.64 -14.33
C LEU A 102 9.67 -2.67 -15.01
N GLN A 103 10.07 -2.05 -16.13
CA GLN A 103 9.29 -1.01 -16.79
C GLN A 103 7.82 -1.42 -17.06
N PRO A 104 7.52 -2.56 -17.72
CA PRO A 104 6.14 -3.00 -17.94
C PRO A 104 5.40 -3.35 -16.64
N LEU A 105 6.11 -3.81 -15.59
CA LEU A 105 5.51 -4.12 -14.30
C LEU A 105 5.14 -2.84 -13.51
N LEU A 106 5.90 -1.77 -13.70
CA LEU A 106 5.63 -0.46 -13.11
C LEU A 106 4.48 0.26 -13.84
N GLU A 107 4.35 0.08 -15.15
CA GLU A 107 3.27 0.66 -15.96
C GLU A 107 1.91 -0.02 -15.75
N ASP A 108 1.89 -1.32 -15.43
CA ASP A 108 0.65 -2.08 -15.18
C ASP A 108 -0.04 -1.63 -13.86
N SER A 109 -1.15 -0.91 -13.97
CA SER A 109 -1.91 -0.39 -12.83
C SER A 109 -2.51 -1.46 -11.92
N GLY A 110 -2.64 -2.71 -12.39
CA GLY A 110 -3.12 -3.84 -11.59
C GLY A 110 -2.07 -4.43 -10.63
N ILE A 111 -0.80 -4.04 -10.76
CA ILE A 111 0.27 -4.42 -9.83
C ILE A 111 0.39 -3.38 -8.71
N SER A 112 0.32 -3.83 -7.46
CA SER A 112 0.55 -3.02 -6.24
C SER A 112 1.99 -3.07 -5.74
N GLU A 113 2.68 -4.21 -5.91
CA GLU A 113 4.02 -4.44 -5.37
C GLU A 113 4.82 -5.38 -6.29
N ILE A 114 6.13 -5.14 -6.40
CA ILE A 114 7.09 -5.94 -7.17
C ILE A 114 8.22 -6.35 -6.23
N MET A 115 8.53 -7.64 -6.16
CA MET A 115 9.56 -8.21 -5.29
C MET A 115 10.57 -8.97 -6.13
N VAL A 116 11.77 -8.41 -6.30
CA VAL A 116 12.91 -9.04 -6.98
C VAL A 116 13.73 -9.74 -5.91
N ASN A 117 13.57 -11.05 -5.76
CA ASN A 117 14.32 -11.83 -4.76
C ASN A 117 15.77 -12.08 -5.22
N LYS A 118 15.96 -12.19 -6.53
CA LYS A 118 17.22 -12.34 -7.29
C LYS A 118 16.92 -12.15 -8.79
N PRO A 119 17.90 -11.99 -9.68
CA PRO A 119 17.67 -11.69 -11.10
C PRO A 119 16.62 -12.59 -11.79
N SER A 120 16.69 -13.90 -11.54
CA SER A 120 15.82 -14.90 -12.16
C SER A 120 14.47 -15.12 -11.46
N GLN A 121 14.13 -14.31 -10.44
CA GLN A 121 12.92 -14.51 -9.63
C GLN A 121 12.28 -13.18 -9.20
N ILE A 122 11.29 -12.74 -9.99
CA ILE A 122 10.48 -11.56 -9.71
C ILE A 122 9.05 -12.00 -9.37
N TYR A 123 8.54 -11.61 -8.20
CA TYR A 123 7.13 -11.74 -7.83
C TYR A 123 6.40 -10.40 -7.99
N VAL A 124 5.09 -10.48 -8.23
CA VAL A 124 4.19 -9.31 -8.27
C VAL A 124 2.94 -9.56 -7.43
N GLU A 125 2.50 -8.56 -6.68
CA GLU A 125 1.17 -8.55 -6.05
C GLU A 125 0.15 -7.92 -7.00
N ARG A 126 -0.95 -8.65 -7.26
CA ARG A 126 -2.15 -8.14 -7.94
C ARG A 126 -3.37 -8.40 -7.07
N HIS A 127 -4.14 -7.36 -6.75
CA HIS A 127 -5.34 -7.44 -5.89
C HIS A 127 -5.10 -8.22 -4.56
N GLY A 128 -3.93 -8.05 -3.93
CA GLY A 128 -3.57 -8.76 -2.71
C GLY A 128 -3.05 -10.19 -2.89
N ARG A 129 -3.02 -10.74 -4.12
CA ARG A 129 -2.48 -12.08 -4.41
C ARG A 129 -1.09 -11.96 -5.03
N VAL A 130 -0.12 -12.62 -4.42
CA VAL A 130 1.27 -12.67 -4.92
C VAL A 130 1.41 -13.81 -5.93
N SER A 131 2.04 -13.54 -7.07
CA SER A 131 2.31 -14.51 -8.14
C SER A 131 3.69 -14.30 -8.74
N LEU A 132 4.29 -15.35 -9.32
CA LEU A 132 5.57 -15.26 -10.01
C LEU A 132 5.38 -14.58 -11.37
N SER A 133 6.20 -13.57 -11.65
CA SER A 133 6.24 -12.88 -12.94
C SER A 133 7.03 -13.69 -13.98
N PRO A 134 6.67 -13.65 -15.28
CA PRO A 134 7.51 -14.20 -16.34
C PRO A 134 8.76 -13.34 -16.63
N MET A 135 8.83 -12.12 -16.10
CA MET A 135 9.96 -11.21 -16.28
C MET A 135 11.15 -11.63 -15.40
N ILE A 136 12.36 -11.53 -15.96
CA ILE A 136 13.63 -11.78 -15.26
C ILE A 136 14.65 -10.72 -15.67
N PHE A 137 15.69 -10.55 -14.84
CA PHE A 137 16.95 -9.93 -15.22
C PHE A 137 17.92 -11.00 -15.74
N GLU A 138 18.77 -10.62 -16.69
CA GLU A 138 19.76 -11.49 -17.33
C GLU A 138 20.95 -11.80 -16.38
N SER A 139 21.26 -10.90 -15.44
CA SER A 139 22.36 -11.08 -14.47
C SER A 139 22.23 -10.19 -13.22
N ASP A 140 23.01 -10.51 -12.17
CA ASP A 140 23.25 -9.66 -11.00
C ASP A 140 23.73 -8.26 -11.40
N ALA A 141 24.58 -8.18 -12.44
CA ALA A 141 25.14 -6.92 -12.93
C ALA A 141 24.06 -6.01 -13.55
N GLN A 142 23.14 -6.56 -14.35
CA GLN A 142 22.02 -5.82 -14.93
C GLN A 142 21.08 -5.30 -13.83
N LEU A 143 20.74 -6.15 -12.84
CA LEU A 143 19.95 -5.74 -11.68
C LEU A 143 20.65 -4.64 -10.88
N ARG A 144 21.97 -4.76 -10.67
CA ARG A 144 22.78 -3.73 -10.00
C ARG A 144 22.77 -2.39 -10.74
N GLN A 145 22.90 -2.38 -12.07
CA GLN A 145 22.79 -1.15 -12.88
C GLN A 145 21.41 -0.49 -12.77
N VAL A 146 20.32 -1.26 -12.63
CA VAL A 146 18.98 -0.69 -12.38
C VAL A 146 18.89 -0.12 -10.95
N ILE A 147 19.41 -0.83 -9.96
CA ILE A 147 19.51 -0.35 -8.56
C ILE A 147 20.29 0.96 -8.47
N ASP A 148 21.48 1.05 -9.08
CA ASP A 148 22.34 2.23 -9.01
C ASP A 148 21.68 3.45 -9.68
N ARG A 149 20.94 3.24 -10.79
CA ARG A 149 20.11 4.28 -11.43
C ARG A 149 18.94 4.74 -10.55
N ILE A 150 18.27 3.84 -9.83
CA ILE A 150 17.21 4.21 -8.87
C ILE A 150 17.82 5.05 -7.73
N VAL A 151 18.86 4.53 -7.08
CA VAL A 151 19.44 5.12 -5.86
C VAL A 151 20.09 6.48 -6.14
N SER A 152 20.77 6.64 -7.28
CA SER A 152 21.39 7.91 -7.69
C SER A 152 20.39 9.05 -7.89
N THR A 153 19.16 8.77 -8.35
CA THR A 153 18.11 9.83 -8.49
C THR A 153 17.66 10.44 -7.16
N VAL A 154 17.91 9.76 -6.04
CA VAL A 154 17.58 10.23 -4.67
C VAL A 154 18.79 10.88 -3.99
N GLY A 155 19.93 11.02 -4.68
CA GLY A 155 21.18 11.52 -4.10
C GLY A 155 21.78 10.60 -3.03
N ARG A 156 21.41 9.31 -3.04
CA ARG A 156 21.96 8.28 -2.15
C ARG A 156 23.03 7.47 -2.87
N ARG A 157 23.77 6.66 -2.11
CA ARG A 157 24.69 5.64 -2.62
C ARG A 157 24.39 4.32 -1.93
N VAL A 158 24.54 3.21 -2.64
CA VAL A 158 24.46 1.85 -2.08
C VAL A 158 25.68 1.07 -2.58
N ASP A 159 26.46 0.56 -1.64
CA ASP A 159 27.76 -0.09 -1.89
C ASP A 159 28.07 -1.08 -0.77
N GLU A 160 29.25 -1.70 -0.79
CA GLU A 160 29.64 -2.72 0.20
C GLU A 160 29.74 -2.19 1.64
N SER A 161 29.94 -0.87 1.82
CA SER A 161 29.95 -0.22 3.14
C SER A 161 28.55 0.12 3.65
N SER A 162 27.61 0.36 2.72
CA SER A 162 26.19 0.62 2.99
C SER A 162 25.31 -0.25 2.08
N PRO A 163 25.23 -1.57 2.33
CA PRO A 163 24.56 -2.52 1.42
C PRO A 163 23.03 -2.52 1.51
N MET A 164 22.42 -1.62 2.28
CA MET A 164 20.97 -1.44 2.37
C MET A 164 20.61 0.01 2.05
N CYS A 165 19.58 0.21 1.22
CA CYS A 165 19.11 1.55 0.90
C CYS A 165 17.60 1.58 0.65
N ASP A 166 16.92 2.52 1.30
CA ASP A 166 15.59 2.97 0.89
C ASP A 166 15.72 4.13 -0.10
N ALA A 167 14.93 4.07 -1.17
CA ALA A 167 14.91 5.02 -2.29
C ALA A 167 13.46 5.25 -2.77
N ARG A 168 13.29 6.18 -3.72
CA ARG A 168 11.98 6.54 -4.28
C ARG A 168 12.09 6.76 -5.78
N LEU A 169 11.17 6.18 -6.53
CA LEU A 169 11.05 6.42 -7.97
C LEU A 169 10.39 7.79 -8.25
N ARG A 170 10.55 8.29 -9.48
CA ARG A 170 9.99 9.58 -9.93
C ARG A 170 8.45 9.65 -9.87
N ASP A 171 7.76 8.52 -9.89
CA ASP A 171 6.31 8.42 -9.75
C ASP A 171 5.83 8.43 -8.28
N GLY A 172 6.76 8.46 -7.33
CA GLY A 172 6.49 8.41 -5.89
C GLY A 172 6.59 7.01 -5.26
N SER A 173 6.78 5.94 -6.05
CA SER A 173 6.87 4.56 -5.57
C SER A 173 8.08 4.35 -4.66
N ARG A 174 7.89 3.59 -3.56
CA ARG A 174 8.94 3.31 -2.56
C ARG A 174 9.75 2.11 -3.00
N VAL A 175 11.08 2.19 -2.84
CA VAL A 175 12.01 1.11 -3.19
C VAL A 175 12.87 0.79 -1.97
N ASN A 176 12.95 -0.48 -1.59
CA ASN A 176 13.92 -1.00 -0.64
C ASN A 176 14.91 -1.91 -1.37
N VAL A 177 16.21 -1.75 -1.12
CA VAL A 177 17.30 -2.48 -1.77
C VAL A 177 18.19 -3.13 -0.71
N VAL A 178 18.60 -4.38 -0.95
CA VAL A 178 19.67 -5.05 -0.20
C VAL A 178 20.67 -5.69 -1.17
N LEU A 179 21.96 -5.48 -0.91
CA LEU A 179 23.07 -6.01 -1.70
C LEU A 179 23.85 -7.11 -0.96
N PRO A 180 24.62 -7.95 -1.68
CA PRO A 180 25.69 -8.74 -1.08
C PRO A 180 26.65 -7.83 -0.27
N PRO A 181 27.23 -8.32 0.85
CA PRO A 181 27.13 -9.70 1.36
C PRO A 181 25.87 -10.00 2.19
N LEU A 182 24.96 -9.03 2.40
CA LEU A 182 23.74 -9.27 3.20
C LEU A 182 22.70 -10.09 2.44
N ALA A 183 22.53 -9.82 1.15
CA ALA A 183 21.72 -10.63 0.24
C ALA A 183 22.60 -11.74 -0.36
N ILE A 184 22.49 -12.96 0.20
CA ILE A 184 23.37 -14.10 -0.11
C ILE A 184 23.15 -14.61 -1.55
N ASP A 185 21.90 -14.60 -2.03
CA ASP A 185 21.49 -15.08 -3.36
C ASP A 185 21.65 -14.03 -4.49
N GLY A 186 22.47 -13.00 -4.27
CA GLY A 186 22.62 -11.85 -5.16
C GLY A 186 21.80 -10.62 -4.73
N PRO A 187 21.86 -9.49 -5.46
CA PRO A 187 21.08 -8.28 -5.15
C PRO A 187 19.57 -8.55 -5.12
N CYS A 188 18.87 -7.97 -4.16
CA CYS A 188 17.40 -8.03 -4.07
C CYS A 188 16.77 -6.66 -3.82
N MET A 189 15.51 -6.51 -4.24
CA MET A 189 14.81 -5.23 -4.23
C MET A 189 13.30 -5.41 -4.17
N THR A 190 12.63 -4.62 -3.33
CA THR A 190 11.16 -4.54 -3.27
C THR A 190 10.69 -3.14 -3.66
N ILE A 191 9.79 -3.06 -4.63
CA ILE A 191 9.15 -1.82 -5.07
C ILE A 191 7.68 -1.87 -4.70
N ARG A 192 7.26 -1.01 -3.77
CA ARG A 192 5.85 -0.84 -3.41
C ARG A 192 5.30 0.38 -4.15
N LYS A 193 4.41 0.14 -5.12
CA LYS A 193 3.99 1.15 -6.09
C LYS A 193 3.12 2.23 -5.46
N PHE A 194 3.31 3.47 -5.89
CA PHE A 194 2.46 4.58 -5.50
C PHE A 194 1.17 4.55 -6.34
N SER A 195 0.05 4.13 -5.71
CA SER A 195 -1.25 4.12 -6.39
C SER A 195 -1.62 5.54 -6.83
N ARG A 196 -1.81 5.75 -8.14
CA ARG A 196 -2.31 7.02 -8.67
C ARG A 196 -3.83 7.17 -8.52
N GLU A 197 -4.54 6.06 -8.31
CA GLU A 197 -5.98 6.06 -8.13
C GLU A 197 -6.34 6.42 -6.69
N LYS A 198 -7.00 7.57 -6.54
CA LYS A 198 -7.59 8.01 -5.27
C LYS A 198 -8.90 7.26 -5.04
N LEU A 199 -8.81 6.17 -4.27
CA LEU A 199 -9.98 5.44 -3.78
C LEU A 199 -11.01 6.39 -3.14
N ARG A 200 -12.27 6.01 -3.25
CA ARG A 200 -13.44 6.77 -2.86
C ARG A 200 -14.30 5.99 -1.85
N PRO A 201 -15.17 6.67 -1.09
CA PRO A 201 -16.12 5.98 -0.22
C PRO A 201 -17.00 4.96 -0.94
N GLU A 202 -17.34 5.22 -2.20
CA GLU A 202 -18.15 4.32 -3.04
C GLU A 202 -17.43 2.98 -3.29
N ASP A 203 -16.10 2.98 -3.36
CA ASP A 203 -15.31 1.76 -3.55
C ASP A 203 -15.40 0.85 -2.31
N LEU A 204 -15.48 1.42 -1.11
CA LEU A 204 -15.67 0.66 0.13
C LEU A 204 -17.06 0.00 0.21
N LEU A 205 -18.07 0.59 -0.44
CA LEU A 205 -19.39 -0.03 -0.59
C LEU A 205 -19.34 -1.16 -1.62
N ALA A 206 -18.72 -0.90 -2.78
CA ALA A 206 -18.59 -1.88 -3.86
C ALA A 206 -17.80 -3.14 -3.46
N THR A 207 -16.74 -3.00 -2.66
CA THR A 207 -15.99 -4.14 -2.08
C THR A 207 -16.63 -4.70 -0.81
N GLY A 208 -17.73 -4.10 -0.35
CA GLY A 208 -18.37 -4.42 0.93
C GLY A 208 -17.42 -4.32 2.12
N THR A 209 -16.42 -3.42 2.07
CA THR A 209 -15.50 -3.10 3.18
C THR A 209 -16.21 -2.38 4.31
N ALA A 210 -17.27 -1.64 4.00
CA ALA A 210 -18.18 -1.02 4.95
C ALA A 210 -19.62 -1.00 4.39
N THR A 211 -20.62 -0.75 5.22
CA THR A 211 -21.99 -0.44 4.78
C THR A 211 -22.20 1.07 4.65
N ALA A 212 -23.28 1.47 3.97
CA ALA A 212 -23.65 2.87 3.82
C ALA A 212 -23.80 3.57 5.17
N ASP A 213 -24.34 2.89 6.18
CA ASP A 213 -24.59 3.48 7.50
C ASP A 213 -23.30 3.68 8.33
N VAL A 214 -22.36 2.73 8.24
CA VAL A 214 -21.00 2.92 8.78
C VAL A 214 -20.31 4.12 8.12
N LEU A 215 -20.40 4.26 6.79
CA LEU A 215 -19.80 5.40 6.09
C LEU A 215 -20.51 6.74 6.36
N LYS A 216 -21.85 6.76 6.55
CA LYS A 216 -22.58 7.96 7.00
C LYS A 216 -22.07 8.41 8.38
N TYR A 217 -21.96 7.48 9.32
CA TYR A 217 -21.45 7.76 10.67
C TYR A 217 -20.02 8.31 10.62
N LEU A 218 -19.11 7.63 9.92
CA LEU A 218 -17.71 8.07 9.80
C LEU A 218 -17.58 9.42 9.06
N ARG A 219 -18.46 9.71 8.08
CA ARG A 219 -18.56 11.02 7.42
C ARG A 219 -18.97 12.11 8.41
N ALA A 220 -20.01 11.88 9.21
CA ALA A 220 -20.47 12.83 10.22
C ALA A 220 -19.40 13.09 11.28
N ALA A 221 -18.72 12.04 11.75
CA ALA A 221 -17.60 12.14 12.68
C ALA A 221 -16.46 13.02 12.15
N VAL A 222 -15.94 12.74 10.94
CA VAL A 222 -14.87 13.56 10.34
C VAL A 222 -15.30 15.01 10.18
N ARG A 223 -16.51 15.26 9.67
CA ARG A 223 -17.02 16.61 9.40
C ARG A 223 -17.35 17.41 10.66
N SER A 224 -17.70 16.72 11.74
CA SER A 224 -17.92 17.29 13.07
C SER A 224 -16.63 17.42 13.90
N ARG A 225 -15.46 17.20 13.29
CA ARG A 225 -14.13 17.26 13.91
C ARG A 225 -13.93 16.27 15.09
N LEU A 226 -14.53 15.08 15.04
CA LEU A 226 -14.11 13.98 15.91
C LEU A 226 -12.75 13.44 15.46
N SER A 227 -11.84 13.23 16.40
CA SER A 227 -10.50 12.70 16.17
C SER A 227 -10.56 11.17 16.05
N ILE A 228 -9.99 10.63 14.96
CA ILE A 228 -10.14 9.21 14.60
C ILE A 228 -8.79 8.49 14.52
N LEU A 229 -8.68 7.39 15.25
CA LEU A 229 -7.57 6.44 15.17
C LEU A 229 -7.98 5.24 14.31
N VAL A 230 -7.28 4.99 13.20
CA VAL A 230 -7.50 3.79 12.38
C VAL A 230 -6.52 2.70 12.80
N SER A 231 -7.03 1.58 13.32
CA SER A 231 -6.23 0.47 13.85
C SER A 231 -6.33 -0.78 12.98
N GLY A 232 -5.39 -1.72 13.17
CA GLY A 232 -5.34 -2.97 12.41
C GLY A 232 -3.94 -3.51 12.10
N GLY A 233 -3.89 -4.74 11.61
CA GLY A 233 -2.66 -5.46 11.26
C GLY A 233 -1.87 -4.88 10.08
N THR A 234 -0.83 -5.61 9.66
CA THR A 234 -0.05 -5.28 8.45
C THR A 234 -0.89 -5.56 7.19
N SER A 235 -0.80 -4.65 6.22
CA SER A 235 -1.52 -4.72 4.93
C SER A 235 -3.06 -4.80 5.03
N SER A 236 -3.64 -4.51 6.20
CA SER A 236 -5.10 -4.48 6.41
C SER A 236 -5.81 -3.31 5.74
N GLY A 237 -5.07 -2.26 5.36
CA GLY A 237 -5.60 -1.09 4.66
C GLY A 237 -5.81 0.15 5.53
N LYS A 238 -5.17 0.25 6.71
CA LYS A 238 -5.28 1.42 7.60
C LYS A 238 -5.08 2.77 6.89
N THR A 239 -3.93 2.96 6.24
CA THR A 239 -3.59 4.19 5.50
C THR A 239 -4.57 4.45 4.36
N THR A 240 -5.08 3.39 3.72
CA THR A 240 -6.11 3.47 2.68
C THR A 240 -7.43 4.00 3.25
N LEU A 241 -7.91 3.46 4.36
CA LEU A 241 -9.12 3.94 5.01
C LEU A 241 -8.94 5.38 5.51
N LEU A 242 -7.82 5.70 6.16
CA LEU A 242 -7.53 7.06 6.60
C LEU A 242 -7.55 8.04 5.42
N ASN A 243 -6.96 7.66 4.28
CA ASN A 243 -6.97 8.49 3.07
C ASN A 243 -8.39 8.70 2.52
N ILE A 244 -9.28 7.71 2.63
CA ILE A 244 -10.69 7.84 2.22
C ILE A 244 -11.46 8.73 3.21
N LEU A 245 -11.27 8.54 4.52
CA LEU A 245 -11.87 9.36 5.57
C LEU A 245 -11.40 10.83 5.49
N SER A 246 -10.13 11.07 5.16
CA SER A 246 -9.60 12.42 4.90
C SER A 246 -10.31 13.12 3.75
N GLY A 247 -10.89 12.37 2.80
CA GLY A 247 -11.73 12.90 1.73
C GLY A 247 -13.06 13.52 2.21
N TYR A 248 -13.48 13.31 3.46
CA TYR A 248 -14.65 13.97 4.06
C TYR A 248 -14.32 15.30 4.74
N ILE A 249 -13.04 15.60 4.98
CA ILE A 249 -12.62 16.88 5.59
C ILE A 249 -13.07 18.04 4.70
N PRO A 250 -13.69 19.11 5.24
CA PRO A 250 -14.07 20.30 4.47
C PRO A 250 -12.89 20.92 3.70
N THR A 251 -13.18 21.56 2.57
CA THR A 251 -12.17 22.08 1.63
C THR A 251 -11.52 23.39 2.06
N ASP A 252 -12.12 24.08 3.01
CA ASP A 252 -11.66 25.31 3.66
C ASP A 252 -10.67 25.07 4.82
N GLU A 253 -10.60 23.84 5.35
CA GLU A 253 -9.69 23.47 6.43
C GLU A 253 -8.25 23.27 5.94
N ARG A 254 -7.29 23.80 6.71
CA ARG A 254 -5.85 23.67 6.44
C ARG A 254 -5.29 22.41 7.10
N ILE A 255 -4.73 21.51 6.31
CA ILE A 255 -4.31 20.18 6.79
C ILE A 255 -2.80 20.02 6.66
N VAL A 256 -2.14 19.50 7.69
CA VAL A 256 -0.73 19.07 7.62
C VAL A 256 -0.68 17.54 7.74
N THR A 257 -0.16 16.83 6.73
CA THR A 257 0.19 15.40 6.87
C THR A 257 1.63 15.25 7.34
N VAL A 258 1.89 14.26 8.18
CA VAL A 258 3.23 13.91 8.67
C VAL A 258 3.42 12.40 8.54
N GLU A 259 4.35 11.96 7.71
CA GLU A 259 4.46 10.55 7.28
C GLU A 259 5.94 10.12 7.16
N ASP A 260 6.27 8.84 7.39
CA ASP A 260 7.65 8.34 7.16
C ASP A 260 7.99 8.25 5.66
N SER A 261 6.96 8.12 4.84
CA SER A 261 7.00 8.35 3.40
C SER A 261 5.60 8.74 2.98
N ALA A 262 5.45 9.79 2.18
CA ALA A 262 4.16 10.41 1.90
C ALA A 262 3.30 9.51 1.00
N GLU A 263 2.37 8.78 1.62
CA GLU A 263 1.40 7.84 1.06
C GLU A 263 0.02 8.49 0.92
N LEU A 264 -0.35 9.39 1.85
CA LEU A 264 -1.62 10.08 1.86
C LEU A 264 -1.76 11.04 0.67
N GLN A 265 -2.95 11.02 0.08
CA GLN A 265 -3.33 11.72 -1.14
C GLN A 265 -4.69 12.39 -0.96
N LEU A 266 -4.70 13.38 -0.07
CA LEU A 266 -5.85 14.21 0.24
C LEU A 266 -6.44 14.87 -1.03
N ARG A 267 -7.70 15.28 -0.94
CA ARG A 267 -8.45 15.89 -2.05
C ARG A 267 -8.53 17.41 -1.94
N GLN A 268 -8.33 17.93 -0.74
CA GLN A 268 -8.31 19.34 -0.39
C GLN A 268 -7.09 20.02 -1.02
N GLU A 269 -7.23 21.30 -1.36
CA GLU A 269 -6.14 22.09 -1.92
C GLU A 269 -5.17 22.60 -0.84
N HIS A 270 -5.69 22.90 0.35
CA HIS A 270 -4.95 23.56 1.43
C HIS A 270 -4.16 22.56 2.30
N VAL A 271 -3.35 21.70 1.65
CA VAL A 271 -2.63 20.59 2.28
C VAL A 271 -1.12 20.82 2.23
N ILE A 272 -0.46 20.74 3.39
CA ILE A 272 1.00 20.63 3.50
C ILE A 272 1.35 19.16 3.78
N ARG A 273 2.31 18.60 3.04
CA ARG A 273 2.79 17.23 3.22
C ARG A 273 4.20 17.26 3.78
N LEU A 274 4.41 16.71 4.97
CA LEU A 274 5.71 16.59 5.62
C LEU A 274 6.13 15.12 5.64
N GLU A 275 7.39 14.86 5.27
CA GLU A 275 7.98 13.52 5.21
C GLU A 275 9.17 13.45 6.18
N SER A 276 9.25 12.39 6.98
CA SER A 276 10.40 12.15 7.87
C SER A 276 11.67 11.95 7.04
N ARG A 277 12.83 12.22 7.64
CA ARG A 277 14.12 12.01 6.99
C ARG A 277 14.96 11.09 7.85
N PRO A 278 15.31 9.87 7.39
CA PRO A 278 16.30 9.05 8.09
C PRO A 278 17.67 9.75 8.07
N PRO A 279 18.61 9.36 8.94
CA PRO A 279 19.97 9.89 8.89
C PRO A 279 20.65 9.62 7.53
N ASN A 280 21.66 10.43 7.21
CA ASN A 280 22.57 10.15 6.10
C ASN A 280 23.51 8.96 6.43
N VAL A 281 24.36 8.57 5.48
CA VAL A 281 25.37 7.50 5.67
C VAL A 281 26.36 7.77 6.81
N GLU A 282 26.49 9.01 7.26
CA GLU A 282 27.34 9.40 8.41
C GLU A 282 26.57 9.34 9.75
N GLY A 283 25.30 8.89 9.74
CA GLY A 283 24.44 8.82 10.93
C GLY A 283 23.82 10.16 11.35
N THR A 284 23.93 11.22 10.54
CA THR A 284 23.53 12.58 10.92
C THR A 284 22.33 13.10 10.13
N GLY A 285 21.73 14.21 10.58
CA GLY A 285 20.70 14.93 9.82
C GLY A 285 19.32 14.24 9.79
N ALA A 286 19.06 13.27 10.66
CA ALA A 286 17.73 12.70 10.82
C ALA A 286 16.71 13.77 11.25
N ILE A 287 15.47 13.64 10.78
CA ILE A 287 14.31 14.44 11.18
C ILE A 287 13.17 13.46 11.44
N ALA A 288 12.78 13.27 12.69
CA ALA A 288 11.77 12.30 13.06
C ALA A 288 10.35 12.84 12.86
N ILE A 289 9.35 11.94 12.79
CA ILE A 289 7.92 12.29 12.80
C ILE A 289 7.61 13.24 13.96
N ARG A 290 8.18 12.98 15.15
CA ARG A 290 8.03 13.80 16.34
C ARG A 290 8.43 15.27 16.14
N ASP A 291 9.53 15.51 15.43
CA ASP A 291 10.02 16.86 15.15
C ASP A 291 9.10 17.58 14.16
N LEU A 292 8.59 16.85 13.18
CA LEU A 292 7.63 17.36 12.20
C LEU A 292 6.26 17.67 12.81
N VAL A 293 5.75 16.83 13.71
CA VAL A 293 4.50 17.11 14.46
C VAL A 293 4.66 18.39 15.29
N ARG A 294 5.77 18.54 16.02
CA ARG A 294 6.09 19.78 16.77
C ARG A 294 6.19 21.01 15.89
N ASN A 295 6.74 20.85 14.68
CA ASN A 295 6.84 21.93 13.71
C ASN A 295 5.47 22.28 13.09
N ALA A 296 4.63 21.27 12.83
CA ALA A 296 3.28 21.42 12.27
C ALA A 296 2.39 22.31 13.15
N LEU A 297 2.50 22.22 14.49
CA LEU A 297 1.80 23.11 15.43
C LEU A 297 2.07 24.61 15.19
N ARG A 298 3.19 24.97 14.56
CA ARG A 298 3.54 26.37 14.20
C ARG A 298 3.02 26.78 12.81
N MET A 299 2.46 25.86 12.03
CA MET A 299 1.98 26.10 10.66
C MET A 299 0.52 26.57 10.60
N ARG A 300 -0.13 26.79 11.75
CA ARG A 300 -1.56 27.07 11.91
C ARG A 300 -2.47 26.09 11.14
N PRO A 301 -2.34 24.75 11.32
CA PRO A 301 -3.28 23.79 10.76
C PRO A 301 -4.61 23.82 11.51
N ASP A 302 -5.70 23.46 10.82
CA ASP A 302 -6.94 23.01 11.45
C ASP A 302 -6.81 21.55 11.92
N ARG A 303 -6.10 20.71 11.15
CA ARG A 303 -5.85 19.30 11.46
C ARG A 303 -4.41 18.88 11.18
N ILE A 304 -3.90 18.00 12.03
CA ILE A 304 -2.62 17.30 11.82
C ILE A 304 -2.94 15.82 11.62
N ILE A 305 -2.55 15.27 10.49
CA ILE A 305 -2.73 13.84 10.17
C ILE A 305 -1.37 13.16 10.26
N VAL A 306 -1.19 12.28 11.23
CA VAL A 306 0.02 11.45 11.33
C VAL A 306 -0.24 10.16 10.57
N GLY A 307 0.54 9.86 9.53
CA GLY A 307 0.30 8.69 8.67
C GLY A 307 0.28 7.38 9.46
N GLU A 308 1.19 7.24 10.41
CA GLU A 308 1.20 6.15 11.38
C GLU A 308 2.00 6.54 12.64
N CYS A 309 1.49 6.21 13.82
CA CYS A 309 2.24 6.29 15.08
C CYS A 309 2.94 4.95 15.39
N ARG A 310 4.24 5.03 15.68
CA ARG A 310 5.15 3.91 15.99
C ARG A 310 5.96 4.12 17.27
N GLY A 311 6.05 5.34 17.81
CA GLY A 311 6.86 5.71 18.96
C GLY A 311 6.49 7.06 19.60
N GLY A 312 7.50 7.76 20.12
CA GLY A 312 7.34 8.93 21.01
C GLY A 312 6.58 10.13 20.45
N GLU A 313 6.37 10.22 19.14
CA GLU A 313 5.48 11.17 18.48
C GLU A 313 4.01 11.03 18.91
N ALA A 314 3.60 9.86 19.42
CA ALA A 314 2.24 9.66 19.92
C ALA A 314 1.87 10.66 21.02
N LEU A 315 2.81 11.04 21.89
CA LEU A 315 2.57 12.06 22.92
C LEU A 315 2.30 13.43 22.29
N ASP A 316 3.13 13.86 21.35
CA ASP A 316 3.00 15.17 20.70
C ASP A 316 1.75 15.21 19.78
N MET A 317 1.33 14.08 19.19
CA MET A 317 0.06 13.93 18.47
C MET A 317 -1.16 14.06 19.40
N LEU A 318 -1.17 13.32 20.52
CA LEU A 318 -2.26 13.40 21.51
C LEU A 318 -2.36 14.80 22.11
N GLN A 319 -1.24 15.49 22.31
CA GLN A 319 -1.22 16.89 22.70
C GLN A 319 -1.82 17.79 21.62
N ALA A 320 -1.48 17.60 20.34
CA ALA A 320 -2.06 18.37 19.23
C ALA A 320 -3.59 18.26 19.19
N MET A 321 -4.12 17.02 19.25
CA MET A 321 -5.55 16.72 19.32
C MET A 321 -6.23 17.44 20.49
N ASN A 322 -5.65 17.39 21.69
CA ASN A 322 -6.14 18.09 22.88
C ASN A 322 -5.98 19.62 22.85
N THR A 323 -5.25 20.20 21.89
CA THR A 323 -4.87 21.63 21.88
C THR A 323 -5.27 22.35 20.59
N GLY A 324 -6.54 22.23 20.21
CA GLY A 324 -7.15 23.02 19.14
C GLY A 324 -6.95 22.47 17.73
N HIS A 325 -6.46 21.23 17.59
CA HIS A 325 -6.37 20.51 16.32
C HIS A 325 -7.35 19.33 16.30
N GLU A 326 -8.59 19.57 16.74
CA GLU A 326 -9.70 18.62 16.75
C GLU A 326 -9.94 18.03 15.36
N GLY A 327 -10.38 16.77 15.30
CA GLY A 327 -10.63 16.09 14.03
C GLY A 327 -9.38 15.58 13.33
N SER A 328 -8.22 15.69 13.99
CA SER A 328 -6.97 15.07 13.57
C SER A 328 -7.10 13.55 13.53
N MET A 329 -6.29 12.89 12.69
CA MET A 329 -6.38 11.44 12.47
C MET A 329 -5.00 10.80 12.46
N SER A 330 -4.93 9.53 12.85
CA SER A 330 -3.72 8.73 12.75
C SER A 330 -4.01 7.26 12.51
N THR A 331 -2.97 6.49 12.13
CA THR A 331 -3.05 5.02 12.12
C THR A 331 -2.12 4.39 13.17
N VAL A 332 -2.49 3.21 13.67
CA VAL A 332 -1.63 2.42 14.57
C VAL A 332 -1.74 0.93 14.26
N HIS A 333 -0.65 0.18 14.38
CA HIS A 333 -0.74 -1.29 14.32
C HIS A 333 -1.34 -1.86 15.60
N ALA A 334 -2.52 -2.48 15.52
CA ALA A 334 -3.14 -3.18 16.66
C ALA A 334 -3.95 -4.39 16.17
N ASN A 335 -4.09 -5.40 17.02
CA ASN A 335 -4.87 -6.60 16.70
C ASN A 335 -6.36 -6.45 17.06
N SER A 336 -6.70 -5.40 17.81
CA SER A 336 -8.07 -5.03 18.18
C SER A 336 -8.14 -3.54 18.52
N PRO A 337 -9.34 -2.93 18.64
CA PRO A 337 -9.49 -1.56 19.14
C PRO A 337 -8.88 -1.39 20.54
N TYR A 338 -9.03 -2.40 21.40
CA TYR A 338 -8.55 -2.42 22.78
C TYR A 338 -7.01 -2.36 22.85
N ASP A 339 -6.33 -3.16 22.02
CA ASP A 339 -4.86 -3.18 21.94
C ASP A 339 -4.29 -1.83 21.45
N ALA A 340 -5.06 -1.06 20.67
CA ALA A 340 -4.63 0.24 20.17
C ALA A 340 -4.35 1.22 21.32
N PHE A 341 -5.14 1.17 22.40
CA PHE A 341 -4.94 2.02 23.59
C PHE A 341 -3.66 1.66 24.33
N GLY A 342 -3.45 0.39 24.68
CA GLY A 342 -2.23 -0.05 25.37
C GLY A 342 -0.95 0.18 24.55
N ARG A 343 -1.06 0.16 23.22
CA ARG A 343 0.05 0.55 22.34
C ARG A 343 0.30 2.06 22.32
N LEU A 344 -0.73 2.90 22.31
CA LEU A 344 -0.56 4.34 22.48
C LEU A 344 0.05 4.68 23.85
N GLU A 345 -0.36 4.00 24.93
CA GLU A 345 0.27 4.16 26.26
C GLU A 345 1.78 3.87 26.20
N THR A 346 2.15 2.73 25.59
CA THR A 346 3.55 2.33 25.41
C THR A 346 4.34 3.36 24.58
N MET A 347 3.76 3.84 23.49
CA MET A 347 4.36 4.86 22.62
C MET A 347 4.56 6.21 23.33
N VAL A 348 3.63 6.61 24.21
CA VAL A 348 3.79 7.81 25.05
C VAL A 348 4.94 7.65 26.05
N LEU A 349 5.14 6.47 26.64
CA LEU A 349 6.28 6.21 27.51
C LEU A 349 7.63 6.29 26.75
N MET A 350 7.66 5.81 25.49
CA MET A 350 8.82 5.96 24.60
C MET A 350 9.16 7.42 24.27
N ALA A 351 8.25 8.37 24.53
CA ALA A 351 8.49 9.79 24.36
C ALA A 351 9.46 10.40 25.40
N GLY A 352 9.85 9.62 26.42
CA GLY A 352 10.76 10.02 27.50
C GLY A 352 10.11 10.90 28.58
N ALA A 353 8.78 10.91 28.65
CA ALA A 353 8.03 11.67 29.64
C ALA A 353 7.69 10.78 30.85
N ASP A 354 8.09 11.19 32.06
CA ASP A 354 7.74 10.52 33.31
C ASP A 354 6.29 10.88 33.71
N LEU A 355 5.34 10.21 33.06
CA LEU A 355 3.90 10.40 33.26
C LEU A 355 3.29 9.16 33.90
N PRO A 356 2.54 9.29 35.01
CA PRO A 356 1.77 8.18 35.57
C PRO A 356 0.77 7.63 34.54
N ALA A 357 0.57 6.31 34.49
CA ALA A 357 -0.31 5.65 33.51
C ALA A 357 -1.71 6.29 33.41
N ARG A 358 -2.32 6.64 34.56
CA ARG A 358 -3.61 7.34 34.63
C ARG A 358 -3.61 8.71 33.91
N ALA A 359 -2.48 9.42 33.89
CA ALA A 359 -2.35 10.69 33.16
C ALA A 359 -2.22 10.47 31.63
N ILE A 360 -1.58 9.37 31.22
CA ILE A 360 -1.49 8.97 29.81
C ILE A 360 -2.88 8.55 29.30
N GLN A 361 -3.58 7.69 30.04
CA GLN A 361 -4.96 7.27 29.72
C GLN A 361 -5.91 8.46 29.64
N LYS A 362 -5.80 9.44 30.54
CA LYS A 362 -6.58 10.66 30.45
C LYS A 362 -6.28 11.45 29.17
N GLN A 363 -5.00 11.55 28.75
CA GLN A 363 -4.66 12.20 27.47
C GLN A 363 -5.23 11.45 26.26
N ILE A 364 -5.16 10.11 26.25
CA ILE A 364 -5.71 9.29 25.16
C ILE A 364 -7.24 9.45 25.10
N ALA A 365 -7.93 9.29 26.23
CA ALA A 365 -9.39 9.37 26.32
C ALA A 365 -9.97 10.79 26.13
N SER A 366 -9.13 11.82 26.12
CA SER A 366 -9.52 13.21 25.80
C SER A 366 -9.16 13.62 24.37
N ALA A 367 -8.22 12.90 23.73
CA ALA A 367 -7.70 13.22 22.39
C ALA A 367 -8.42 12.46 21.26
N ILE A 368 -8.89 11.26 21.54
CA ILE A 368 -9.43 10.33 20.54
C ILE A 368 -10.90 10.11 20.86
N ASP A 369 -11.76 10.36 19.88
CA ASP A 369 -13.20 10.11 19.98
C ASP A 369 -13.53 8.72 19.45
N LEU A 370 -12.89 8.30 18.34
CA LEU A 370 -13.19 7.04 17.65
C LEU A 370 -11.95 6.18 17.37
N VAL A 371 -12.12 4.87 17.50
CA VAL A 371 -11.20 3.84 16.97
C VAL A 371 -11.89 3.01 15.91
N VAL A 372 -11.29 2.91 14.73
CA VAL A 372 -11.82 2.16 13.58
C VAL A 372 -10.86 1.02 13.22
N GLN A 373 -11.23 -0.21 13.58
CA GLN A 373 -10.42 -1.40 13.34
C GLN A 373 -10.67 -1.95 11.93
N VAL A 374 -9.60 -2.10 11.16
CA VAL A 374 -9.62 -2.65 9.80
C VAL A 374 -8.79 -3.91 9.72
N GLU A 375 -9.38 -4.98 9.19
CA GLU A 375 -8.73 -6.27 9.04
C GLU A 375 -8.80 -6.81 7.62
N ARG A 376 -7.78 -7.60 7.26
CA ARG A 376 -7.76 -8.41 6.05
C ARG A 376 -8.33 -9.78 6.39
N VAL A 377 -9.62 -9.97 6.16
CA VAL A 377 -10.33 -11.22 6.46
C VAL A 377 -9.91 -12.34 5.51
N ARG A 378 -10.31 -13.58 5.84
CA ARG A 378 -10.06 -14.77 5.00
C ARG A 378 -10.56 -14.54 3.57
N GLY A 379 -9.81 -15.01 2.57
CA GLY A 379 -10.02 -14.65 1.15
C GLY A 379 -9.30 -13.38 0.70
N GLY A 380 -8.84 -12.56 1.64
CA GLY A 380 -8.01 -11.38 1.39
C GLY A 380 -8.76 -10.06 1.22
N GLN A 381 -10.09 -10.07 1.32
CA GLN A 381 -10.88 -8.83 1.38
C GLN A 381 -10.52 -8.02 2.63
N ARG A 382 -10.66 -6.69 2.57
CA ARG A 382 -10.50 -5.79 3.72
C ARG A 382 -11.88 -5.39 4.24
N LYS A 383 -12.10 -5.43 5.55
CA LYS A 383 -13.37 -5.08 6.22
C LYS A 383 -13.10 -4.13 7.39
N ILE A 384 -14.01 -3.18 7.64
CA ILE A 384 -14.08 -2.46 8.92
C ILE A 384 -14.76 -3.42 9.91
N VAL A 385 -13.97 -4.07 10.75
CA VAL A 385 -14.49 -5.12 11.63
C VAL A 385 -15.08 -4.60 12.93
N SER A 386 -14.68 -3.39 13.36
CA SER A 386 -15.21 -2.73 14.56
C SER A 386 -15.07 -1.22 14.43
N VAL A 387 -16.09 -0.49 14.90
CA VAL A 387 -16.07 0.96 15.13
C VAL A 387 -16.44 1.19 16.58
N VAL A 388 -15.48 1.69 17.36
CA VAL A 388 -15.59 1.96 18.79
C VAL A 388 -15.53 3.47 19.01
N GLU A 389 -16.43 3.99 19.84
CA GLU A 389 -16.33 5.36 20.37
C GLU A 389 -15.86 5.36 21.83
N ILE A 390 -15.05 6.34 22.22
CA ILE A 390 -14.57 6.51 23.59
C ILE A 390 -15.61 7.31 24.36
N THR A 391 -16.13 6.74 25.45
CA THR A 391 -17.17 7.36 26.30
C THR A 391 -16.62 8.01 27.56
N GLY A 392 -15.31 7.86 27.83
CA GLY A 392 -14.58 8.63 28.84
C GLY A 392 -13.58 7.80 29.64
N LEU A 393 -13.42 8.15 30.93
CA LEU A 393 -12.48 7.51 31.84
C LEU A 393 -13.11 7.33 33.23
N THR A 394 -13.28 6.09 33.66
CA THR A 394 -13.85 5.73 34.98
C THR A 394 -12.78 5.04 35.80
N ASN A 395 -12.53 5.50 37.03
CA ASN A 395 -11.52 4.97 37.96
C ASN A 395 -10.05 4.93 37.48
N GLY A 396 -9.76 5.38 36.25
CA GLY A 396 -8.46 5.15 35.60
C GLY A 396 -8.48 3.98 34.62
N GLU A 397 -9.65 3.59 34.13
CA GLU A 397 -9.83 2.67 33.01
C GLU A 397 -10.66 3.35 31.93
N MET A 398 -10.22 3.21 30.68
CA MET A 398 -10.88 3.82 29.53
C MET A 398 -12.25 3.19 29.31
N GLN A 399 -13.26 4.04 29.17
CA GLN A 399 -14.62 3.62 28.84
C GLN A 399 -14.86 3.89 27.36
N TYR A 400 -15.53 2.96 26.71
CA TYR A 400 -15.84 3.01 25.29
C TYR A 400 -17.07 2.15 25.02
N GLN A 401 -17.69 2.30 23.85
CA GLN A 401 -18.69 1.37 23.34
C GLN A 401 -18.47 1.09 21.85
N GLU A 402 -18.66 -0.17 21.46
CA GLU A 402 -18.67 -0.56 20.06
C GLU A 402 -20.04 -0.20 19.46
N LEU A 403 -20.06 0.50 18.33
CA LEU A 403 -21.28 0.94 17.63
C LEU A 403 -21.62 0.04 16.44
N PHE A 404 -20.58 -0.43 15.74
CA PHE A 404 -20.68 -1.25 14.54
C PHE A 404 -19.62 -2.34 14.55
N GLN A 405 -19.98 -3.53 14.06
CA GLN A 405 -19.06 -4.67 13.93
C GLN A 405 -19.33 -5.49 12.68
N PHE A 406 -18.32 -6.19 12.18
CA PHE A 406 -18.47 -7.23 11.16
C PHE A 406 -18.57 -8.61 11.82
N LYS A 407 -19.77 -9.22 11.78
CA LYS A 407 -19.98 -10.59 12.23
C LYS A 407 -19.72 -11.55 11.08
N GLN A 408 -18.57 -12.25 11.13
CA GLN A 408 -18.31 -13.37 10.23
C GLN A 408 -19.23 -14.55 10.63
N SER A 409 -20.07 -15.00 9.69
CA SER A 409 -20.98 -16.15 9.87
C SER A 409 -20.41 -17.45 9.32
N GLY A 410 -19.43 -17.38 8.40
CA GLY A 410 -18.83 -18.58 7.81
C GLY A 410 -17.71 -18.30 6.83
N VAL A 411 -17.48 -19.26 5.94
CA VAL A 411 -16.51 -19.21 4.86
C VAL A 411 -17.14 -19.86 3.62
N ASP A 412 -16.97 -19.27 2.44
CA ASP A 412 -17.45 -19.83 1.16
C ASP A 412 -16.58 -21.02 0.68
N PRO A 413 -17.00 -21.79 -0.34
CA PRO A 413 -16.22 -22.91 -0.89
C PRO A 413 -14.82 -22.50 -1.38
N GLU A 414 -14.66 -21.27 -1.85
CA GLU A 414 -13.41 -20.68 -2.32
C GLU A 414 -12.47 -20.21 -1.18
N GLY A 415 -12.95 -20.26 0.07
CA GLY A 415 -12.18 -19.93 1.27
C GLY A 415 -12.26 -18.47 1.73
N ASN A 416 -13.16 -17.65 1.19
CA ASN A 416 -13.39 -16.27 1.60
C ASN A 416 -14.36 -16.16 2.77
N ALA A 417 -14.17 -15.16 3.64
CA ALA A 417 -15.04 -14.92 4.79
C ALA A 417 -16.43 -14.41 4.37
N ILE A 418 -17.50 -15.10 4.81
CA ILE A 418 -18.88 -14.65 4.71
C ILE A 418 -19.27 -13.99 6.04
N GLY A 419 -19.90 -12.82 5.99
CA GLY A 419 -20.38 -12.12 7.19
C GLY A 419 -21.16 -10.86 6.87
N VAL A 420 -21.70 -10.23 7.92
CA VAL A 420 -22.54 -9.04 7.82
C VAL A 420 -22.02 -7.94 8.75
N HIS A 421 -21.99 -6.70 8.27
CA HIS A 421 -21.81 -5.54 9.15
C HIS A 421 -23.14 -5.24 9.84
N THR A 422 -23.12 -5.11 11.16
CA THR A 422 -24.32 -4.85 11.96
C THR A 422 -24.00 -3.85 13.08
N SER A 423 -24.99 -3.06 13.49
CA SER A 423 -24.86 -2.28 14.72
C SER A 423 -24.97 -3.19 15.95
N THR A 424 -24.35 -2.76 17.04
CA THR A 424 -24.46 -3.37 18.36
C THR A 424 -25.77 -3.02 19.09
N GLY A 425 -26.50 -2.00 18.63
CA GLY A 425 -27.65 -1.43 19.35
C GLY A 425 -27.30 -0.21 20.20
N HIS A 426 -26.00 0.09 20.37
CA HIS A 426 -25.55 1.29 21.07
C HIS A 426 -25.71 2.54 20.19
N ARG A 427 -26.37 3.58 20.72
CA ARG A 427 -26.42 4.90 20.08
C ARG A 427 -25.19 5.70 20.47
N SER A 428 -24.60 6.41 19.50
CA SER A 428 -23.45 7.28 19.74
C SER A 428 -23.76 8.37 20.78
N ILE A 429 -22.78 8.68 21.63
CA ILE A 429 -22.84 9.83 22.54
C ILE A 429 -22.68 11.18 21.82
N HIS A 430 -22.24 11.19 20.55
CA HIS A 430 -21.98 12.40 19.77
C HIS A 430 -23.17 12.86 18.90
N MET A 431 -24.36 12.27 19.06
CA MET A 431 -25.53 12.59 18.24
C MET A 431 -25.90 14.08 18.24
N ASP A 432 -26.00 14.69 19.42
CA ASP A 432 -26.35 16.12 19.55
C ASP A 432 -25.27 17.01 18.90
N HIS A 433 -23.99 16.64 19.03
CA HIS A 433 -22.85 17.32 18.39
C HIS A 433 -22.88 17.21 16.85
N PHE A 434 -23.35 16.08 16.30
CA PHE A 434 -23.56 15.96 14.85
C PHE A 434 -24.71 16.85 14.37
N ASP A 435 -25.81 16.92 15.12
CA ASP A 435 -26.94 17.80 14.81
C ASP A 435 -26.53 19.28 14.85
N GLU A 436 -25.78 19.70 15.88
CA GLU A 436 -25.22 21.06 16.01
C GLU A 436 -24.28 21.43 14.84
N ARG A 437 -23.55 20.46 14.28
CA ARG A 437 -22.65 20.63 13.14
C ARG A 437 -23.34 20.49 11.78
N GLY A 438 -24.66 20.24 11.75
CA GLY A 438 -25.44 20.06 10.51
C GLY A 438 -25.20 18.71 9.81
N GLU A 439 -24.66 17.73 10.54
CA GLU A 439 -24.35 16.37 10.07
C GLU A 439 -25.31 15.33 10.64
N ALA A 440 -26.57 15.73 10.84
CA ALA A 440 -27.62 14.97 11.52
C ALA A 440 -27.78 13.53 10.99
N LEU A 441 -27.87 12.57 11.92
CA LEU A 441 -27.95 11.15 11.62
C LEU A 441 -29.31 10.56 12.05
N GLN A 442 -29.85 9.65 11.23
CA GLN A 442 -31.04 8.90 11.61
C GLN A 442 -30.70 7.84 12.66
N THR A 443 -31.46 7.75 13.75
CA THR A 443 -31.19 6.78 14.84
C THR A 443 -31.25 5.32 14.39
N SER A 444 -31.92 5.04 13.27
CA SER A 444 -32.04 3.70 12.68
C SER A 444 -30.70 3.12 12.21
N ILE A 445 -29.65 3.93 12.02
CA ILE A 445 -28.30 3.39 11.72
C ILE A 445 -27.74 2.52 12.87
N PHE A 446 -28.23 2.73 14.10
CA PHE A 446 -27.84 1.97 15.29
C PHE A 446 -28.77 0.78 15.57
N GLU A 447 -29.74 0.49 14.69
CA GLU A 447 -30.56 -0.71 14.82
C GLU A 447 -29.76 -1.92 14.32
N PRO A 448 -29.61 -3.00 15.12
CA PRO A 448 -28.91 -4.20 14.66
C PRO A 448 -29.56 -4.77 13.40
N ALA A 449 -28.76 -5.00 12.37
CA ALA A 449 -29.23 -5.71 11.19
C ALA A 449 -29.72 -7.10 11.63
N VAL A 450 -30.96 -7.42 11.26
CA VAL A 450 -31.53 -8.76 11.48
C VAL A 450 -30.62 -9.76 10.77
N ALA A 451 -30.01 -10.66 11.55
CA ALA A 451 -29.21 -11.72 10.97
C ALA A 451 -30.12 -12.58 10.09
N LEU A 452 -29.85 -12.58 8.78
CA LEU A 452 -30.33 -13.64 7.89
C LEU A 452 -29.58 -14.91 8.30
N VAL A 453 -30.27 -15.74 9.09
CA VAL A 453 -29.80 -17.05 9.57
C VAL A 453 -29.82 -18.06 8.43
#